data_AF-A0A920VRC1-F1
#
_entry.id   AF-A0A920VRC1-F1
#
_cell.length_a   1.000
_cell.length_b   1.000
_cell.length_c   1.000
_cell.angle_alpha   90.00
_cell.angle_beta   90.00
_cell.angle_gamma   90.00
#
_symmetry.space_group_name_H-M   'P 1'
#
loop_
_entity.id
_entity.type
_entity.pdbx_description
1 polymer ?
#
loop_
_entity_poly.entity_id
_entity_poly.type
_entity_poly.pdbx_seq_one_letter_code
_entity_poly.pdbx_strand_id
1 'polypeptide(L)' 'MITLGGAGPISVFGRDGFQEVDQVGVFEPISKAVMRPTDPARYPEQYPLRSGYPLPAGPVLFKRGL' A
#
# COMPACT_ATOMS: atom_id res chain seq x y z
N MET A 1 12.43 -5.30 2.73
CA MET A 1 12.30 -3.83 2.80
C MET A 1 10.82 -3.51 2.84
N ILE A 2 10.37 -2.59 3.69
CA ILE A 2 8.97 -2.15 3.74
C ILE A 2 8.92 -0.67 3.40
N THR A 3 8.09 -0.31 2.42
CA THR A 3 7.86 1.07 2.00
C THR A 3 6.43 1.46 2.38
N LEU A 4 6.27 2.59 3.08
CA LEU A 4 4.97 3.16 3.43
C LEU A 4 4.77 4.46 2.64
N GLY A 5 3.91 4.42 1.63
CA GLY A 5 3.55 5.55 0.79
C GLY A 5 2.28 6.24 1.27
N GLY A 6 2.27 7.59 1.22
CA GLY A 6 1.05 8.37 1.39
C GLY A 6 0.16 8.31 0.14
N ALA A 7 -1.14 8.51 0.33
CA ALA A 7 -2.10 8.72 -0.74
C ALA A 7 -3.18 9.71 -0.33
N GLY A 8 -3.72 10.40 -1.34
CA GLY A 8 -4.90 11.22 -1.18
C GLY A 8 -6.14 10.39 -0.77
N PRO A 9 -7.23 11.08 -0.39
CA PRO A 9 -8.42 10.42 0.12
C PRO A 9 -9.00 9.37 -0.82
N ILE A 10 -9.54 8.28 -0.28
CA ILE A 10 -10.13 7.23 -1.14
C ILE A 10 -11.31 7.76 -1.98
N SER A 11 -12.04 8.76 -1.48
CA SER A 11 -13.15 9.42 -2.17
C SER A 11 -12.76 10.16 -3.44
N VAL A 12 -11.48 10.49 -3.62
CA VAL A 12 -10.95 11.19 -4.80
C VAL A 12 -10.05 10.29 -5.65
N PHE A 13 -9.99 8.99 -5.36
CA PHE A 13 -9.18 8.06 -6.14
C PHE A 13 -9.67 7.94 -7.59
N GLY A 14 -8.73 7.99 -8.55
CA GLY A 14 -8.97 7.89 -9.98
C GLY A 14 -9.61 9.14 -10.58
N ARG A 15 -9.41 10.31 -9.95
CA ARG A 15 -10.01 11.58 -10.39
C ARG A 15 -8.95 12.63 -10.78
N ASP A 16 -7.75 12.16 -11.10
CA ASP A 16 -6.57 13.00 -11.41
C ASP A 16 -6.32 14.04 -10.30
N GLY A 17 -6.46 13.59 -9.05
CA GLY A 17 -6.26 14.43 -7.88
C GLY A 17 -4.81 14.93 -7.76
N PHE A 18 -4.61 15.98 -6.94
CA PHE A 18 -3.28 16.50 -6.68
C PHE A 18 -2.34 15.40 -6.14
N GLN A 19 -1.21 15.18 -6.82
CA GLN A 19 -0.22 14.12 -6.54
C GLN A 19 -0.79 12.69 -6.59
N GLU A 20 -1.90 12.49 -7.30
CA GLU A 20 -2.40 11.16 -7.56
C GLU A 20 -1.51 10.43 -8.56
N VAL A 21 -1.08 9.22 -8.18
CA VAL A 21 -0.41 8.27 -9.06
C VAL A 21 -0.83 6.87 -8.68
N ASP A 22 -0.93 5.97 -9.66
CA ASP A 22 -1.15 4.55 -9.42
C ASP A 22 0.12 3.87 -8.87
N GLN A 23 0.43 4.16 -7.61
CA GLN A 23 1.54 3.49 -6.91
C GLN A 23 1.34 1.96 -6.83
N VAL A 24 0.11 1.44 -6.96
CA VAL A 24 -0.09 -0.02 -6.91
C VAL A 24 0.44 -0.64 -8.21
N GLY A 25 -0.05 -0.17 -9.36
CA GLY A 25 0.42 -0.66 -10.67
C GLY A 25 1.90 -0.39 -10.92
N VAL A 26 2.44 0.76 -10.47
CA VAL A 26 3.87 1.08 -10.60
C VAL A 26 4.76 0.09 -9.84
N PHE A 27 4.34 -0.33 -8.64
CA PHE A 27 5.17 -1.18 -7.79
C PHE A 27 4.91 -2.68 -7.94
N GLU A 28 3.76 -3.08 -8.49
CA GLU A 28 3.40 -4.47 -8.72
C GLU A 28 4.51 -5.30 -9.41
N PRO A 29 5.13 -4.85 -10.53
CA PRO A 29 6.13 -5.66 -11.23
C PRO A 29 7.47 -5.77 -10.49
N ILE A 30 7.75 -4.89 -9.52
CA ILE A 30 9.04 -4.80 -8.83
C ILE A 30 8.98 -5.17 -7.35
N SER A 31 7.79 -5.52 -6.84
CA SER A 31 7.56 -5.78 -5.43
C SER A 31 7.03 -7.19 -5.19
N LYS A 32 7.38 -7.76 -4.04
CA LYS A 32 6.87 -9.06 -3.61
C LYS A 32 5.39 -9.00 -3.28
N ALA A 33 4.95 -7.89 -2.70
CA ALA A 33 3.56 -7.60 -2.40
C ALA A 33 3.33 -6.09 -2.44
N VAL A 34 2.17 -5.70 -2.94
CA VAL A 34 1.73 -4.30 -2.98
C VAL A 34 0.27 -4.27 -2.55
N MET A 35 -0.07 -3.32 -1.69
CA MET A 35 -1.45 -3.13 -1.29
C MET A 35 -1.78 -1.69 -0.98
N ARG A 36 -3.06 -1.35 -1.18
CA ARG A 36 -3.66 -0.10 -0.74
C ARG A 36 -4.78 -0.41 0.25
N PRO A 37 -4.50 -0.34 1.57
CA PRO A 37 -5.53 -0.41 2.58
C PRO A 37 -6.59 0.69 2.39
N THR A 38 -7.84 0.29 2.18
CA THR A 38 -9.00 1.20 2.06
C THR A 38 -9.93 1.15 3.28
N ASP A 39 -9.74 0.16 4.15
CA ASP A 39 -10.48 0.00 5.40
C ASP A 39 -9.53 0.19 6.59
N PRO A 40 -9.67 1.27 7.37
CA PRO A 40 -8.85 1.53 8.55
C PRO A 40 -8.86 0.40 9.59
N ALA A 41 -9.96 -0.35 9.72
CA ALA A 41 -10.07 -1.42 10.71
C ALA A 41 -9.13 -2.59 10.40
N ARG A 42 -8.76 -2.78 9.12
CA ARG A 42 -7.88 -3.85 8.67
C ARG A 42 -6.40 -3.50 8.69
N TYR A 43 -6.05 -2.26 8.99
CA TYR A 43 -4.65 -1.82 9.04
C TYR A 43 -3.77 -2.70 9.94
N PRO A 44 -4.17 -3.08 11.17
CA PRO A 44 -3.33 -3.88 12.05
C PRO A 44 -2.99 -5.27 11.50
N GLU A 45 -3.85 -5.84 10.66
CA GLU A 45 -3.65 -7.15 10.02
C GLU A 45 -2.82 -7.04 8.74
N GLN A 46 -2.99 -5.93 8.03
CA GLN A 46 -2.27 -5.66 6.79
C GLN A 46 -0.83 -5.23 7.06
N TYR A 47 -0.52 -4.66 8.23
CA TYR A 47 0.87 -4.42 8.62
C TYR A 47 1.64 -5.74 8.80
N PRO A 48 2.72 -5.95 8.03
CA PRO A 48 3.39 -7.24 7.97
C PRO A 48 4.19 -7.54 9.24
N LEU A 49 4.43 -6.53 10.09
CA LEU A 49 5.05 -6.73 11.40
C LEU A 49 4.21 -7.63 12.32
N ARG A 50 2.90 -7.79 12.05
CA ARG A 50 1.96 -8.50 12.93
C ARG A 50 1.46 -9.83 12.39
N SER A 51 1.68 -10.15 11.10
CA SER A 51 1.03 -11.30 10.46
C SER A 51 1.69 -12.66 10.72
N GLY A 52 2.85 -12.72 11.38
CA GLY A 52 3.56 -13.98 11.65
C GLY A 52 4.05 -14.70 10.38
N TYR A 53 3.78 -14.16 9.19
CA TYR A 53 4.30 -14.68 7.93
C TYR A 53 5.76 -14.27 7.78
N PRO A 54 6.69 -15.23 7.58
CA PRO A 54 8.04 -14.89 7.18
C PRO A 54 7.94 -14.20 5.83
N LEU A 55 8.14 -12.87 5.78
CA LEU A 55 8.23 -12.17 4.52
C LEU A 55 9.48 -12.72 3.80
N PRO A 56 9.35 -13.42 2.66
CA PRO A 56 10.52 -13.80 1.88
C PRO A 56 11.24 -12.54 1.41
N ALA A 57 12.56 -12.62 1.22
CA ALA A 57 13.37 -11.48 0.81
C ALA A 57 12.76 -10.73 -0.40
N GLY A 58 12.55 -9.42 -0.25
CA GLY A 58 11.96 -8.55 -1.27
C GLY A 58 11.37 -7.25 -0.72
N PRO A 59 11.04 -6.28 -1.58
CA PRO A 59 10.32 -5.06 -1.19
C PRO A 59 8.81 -5.29 -1.11
N VAL A 60 8.16 -4.68 -0.11
CA VAL A 60 6.70 -4.65 0.07
C VAL A 60 6.26 -3.18 0.17
N LEU A 61 5.26 -2.78 -0.62
CA LEU A 61 4.70 -1.42 -0.59
C LEU A 61 3.30 -1.40 0.04
N PHE A 62 3.09 -0.45 0.95
CA PHE A 62 1.80 -0.09 1.52
C PHE A 62 1.42 1.34 1.16
N LYS A 63 0.26 1.52 0.55
CA LYS A 63 -0.27 2.85 0.22
C LYS A 63 -1.42 3.23 1.16
N ARG A 64 -1.19 4.15 2.10
CA ARG A 64 -2.24 4.64 3.02
C ARG A 64 -3.08 5.72 2.33
N GLY A 65 -4.31 5.40 1.96
CA GLY A 65 -5.34 6.40 1.67
C GLY A 65 -5.97 6.89 2.98
N LEU A 66 -6.07 8.20 3.17
CA LEU A 66 -6.92 8.77 4.23
C LEU A 66 -8.40 8.81 3.81
#